data_AF-A0A833DZV0-F1
#
_entry.id   AF-A0A833DZV0-F1
#
_cell.length_a   1.000
_cell.length_b   1.000
_cell.length_c   1.000
_cell.angle_alpha   90.00
_cell.angle_beta   90.00
_cell.angle_gamma   90.00
#
_symmetry.space_group_name_H-M   'P 1'
#
loop_
_entity.id
_entity.type
_entity.pdbx_description
1 polymer ?
#
loop_
_entity_poly.entity_id
_entity_poly.type
_entity_poly.pdbx_seq_one_letter_code
_entity_poly.pdbx_strand_id
1 'polypeptide(L)' 'MKERKLTKTTIFTIILGLNYLPLVFLPSINRISGNIGGLPIVWVYMILWVLYSFILLVVAYSIDRRFG' A
#
# COMPACT_ATOMS: atom_id res chain seq x y z
N MET A 1 -11.37 -10.90 25.34
CA MET A 1 -11.45 -11.30 23.91
C MET A 1 -11.90 -10.17 22.97
N LYS A 2 -12.93 -9.36 23.31
CA LYS A 2 -13.41 -8.25 22.46
C LYS A 2 -12.34 -7.18 22.17
N GLU A 3 -11.55 -6.77 23.16
CA GLU A 3 -10.55 -5.69 22.99
C GLU A 3 -9.45 -6.05 22.00
N ARG A 4 -8.87 -7.25 22.08
CA ARG A 4 -7.87 -7.73 21.10
C ARG A 4 -8.41 -7.75 19.66
N LYS A 5 -9.70 -8.08 19.48
CA LYS A 5 -10.35 -8.10 18.17
C LYS A 5 -10.53 -6.70 17.60
N LEU A 6 -10.87 -5.73 18.46
CA LEU A 6 -11.01 -4.31 18.08
C LEU A 6 -9.66 -3.72 17.64
N THR A 7 -8.57 -4.01 18.38
CA THR A 7 -7.23 -3.53 18.03
C THR A 7 -6.75 -4.09 16.68
N LYS A 8 -7.01 -5.38 16.40
CA LYS A 8 -6.70 -5.99 15.09
C LYS A 8 -7.43 -5.28 13.95
N THR A 9 -8.74 -5.04 14.09
CA THR A 9 -9.53 -4.35 13.06
C THR A 9 -8.97 -2.97 12.75
N THR A 10 -8.64 -2.17 13.78
CA THR A 10 -8.05 -0.84 13.58
C THR A 10 -6.72 -0.90 12.82
N ILE A 11 -5.84 -1.85 13.15
CA ILE A 11 -4.56 -2.02 12.46
C ILE A 11 -4.78 -2.36 10.98
N PHE A 12 -5.68 -3.30 10.67
CA PHE A 12 -5.97 -3.64 9.28
C PHE A 12 -6.62 -2.49 8.51
N THR A 13 -7.50 -1.70 9.15
CA THR A 13 -8.07 -0.49 8.54
C THR A 13 -6.98 0.54 8.23
N ILE A 14 -5.99 0.72 9.10
CA ILE A 14 -4.84 1.61 8.86
C ILE A 14 -4.00 1.08 7.69
N ILE A 15 -3.67 -0.22 7.67
CA ILE A 15 -2.92 -0.83 6.56
C ILE A 15 -3.66 -0.65 5.23
N LEU A 16 -4.98 -0.83 5.23
CA LEU A 16 -5.81 -0.59 4.06
C LEU A 16 -5.69 0.88 3.61
N GLY A 17 -5.87 1.83 4.53
CA GLY A 17 -5.76 3.26 4.24
C GLY A 17 -4.39 3.66 3.69
N LEU A 18 -3.32 3.11 4.27
CA LEU A 18 -1.95 3.30 3.78
C LEU A 18 -1.79 2.78 2.35
N ASN A 19 -2.42 1.66 2.00
CA ASN A 19 -2.37 1.10 0.65
C ASN A 19 -3.07 1.97 -0.42
N TYR A 20 -3.98 2.86 0.00
CA TYR A 20 -4.62 3.84 -0.88
C TYR A 20 -3.83 5.14 -1.03
N LEU A 21 -2.78 5.39 -0.22
CA LEU A 21 -1.95 6.59 -0.37
C LEU A 21 -1.42 6.78 -1.79
N PRO A 22 -0.95 5.74 -2.50
CA PRO A 22 -0.46 5.91 -3.87
C PRO A 22 -1.51 6.45 -4.86
N LEU A 23 -2.81 6.15 -4.67
CA LEU A 23 -3.85 6.73 -5.52
C LEU A 23 -3.89 8.26 -5.48
N VAL A 24 -3.55 8.86 -4.33
CA VAL A 24 -3.57 10.31 -4.14
C VAL A 24 -2.49 10.99 -4.99
N PHE A 25 -1.34 10.33 -5.18
CA PHE A 25 -0.21 10.89 -5.94
C PHE A 25 -0.27 10.60 -7.44
N LEU A 26 -1.18 9.71 -7.86
CA LEU A 26 -1.34 9.27 -9.25
C LEU A 26 -1.59 10.44 -10.23
N PRO A 27 -2.43 11.45 -9.94
CA PRO A 27 -2.63 12.60 -10.83
C PRO A 27 -1.35 13.44 -10.98
N SER A 28 -0.57 13.59 -9.90
CA SER A 28 0.70 14.33 -9.92
C SER A 28 1.74 13.62 -10.79
N ILE A 29 1.85 12.31 -10.65
CA ILE A 29 2.74 11.46 -11.46
C ILE A 29 2.31 11.49 -12.94
N ASN A 30 1.00 11.43 -13.22
CA ASN A 30 0.48 11.45 -14.58
C ASN A 30 0.70 12.81 -15.27
N ARG A 31 0.63 13.92 -14.53
CA ARG A 31 0.95 15.26 -15.05
C ARG A 31 2.41 15.45 -15.42
N ILE A 32 3.33 14.73 -14.76
CA ILE A 32 4.77 14.90 -14.96
C ILE A 32 5.22 14.33 -16.33
N SER A 33 4.40 13.50 -17.00
CA SER A 33 4.55 13.05 -18.41
C SER A 33 6.01 12.88 -18.88
N GLY A 34 6.84 12.28 -18.03
CA GLY A 34 8.24 12.00 -18.32
C GLY A 34 8.43 10.54 -18.68
N ASN A 35 9.30 10.27 -19.65
CA ASN A 35 9.80 8.93 -19.91
C ASN A 35 11.16 8.77 -19.20
N ILE A 36 11.27 7.79 -18.30
CA ILE A 36 12.56 7.37 -17.74
C ILE A 36 12.99 6.13 -18.51
N GLY A 37 14.07 6.23 -19.28
CA GLY A 37 14.60 5.09 -20.03
C GLY A 37 13.66 4.52 -21.10
N GLY A 38 12.77 5.35 -21.66
CA GLY A 38 11.79 4.93 -22.67
C GLY A 38 10.48 4.32 -22.12
N LEU A 39 10.40 4.09 -20.81
CA LEU A 39 9.18 3.66 -20.13
C LEU A 39 8.45 4.86 -19.51
N PRO A 40 7.10 4.92 -19.58
CA PRO A 40 6.35 5.98 -18.91
C PRO A 40 6.55 5.89 -17.39
N ILE A 41 6.85 7.01 -16.75
CA ILE A 41 7.02 7.11 -15.28
C ILE A 41 5.87 6.47 -14.50
N VAL A 42 4.66 6.54 -15.04
CA VAL A 42 3.45 5.92 -14.47
C VAL A 42 3.63 4.41 -14.28
N TRP A 43 4.32 3.71 -15.17
CA TRP A 43 4.56 2.27 -15.04
C TRP A 43 5.52 1.94 -13.91
N VAL A 44 6.62 2.69 -13.79
CA VAL A 44 7.56 2.55 -12.66
C VAL A 44 6.83 2.77 -11.34
N TYR A 45 5.94 3.78 -11.32
CA TYR A 45 5.08 4.06 -10.18
C TYR A 45 4.14 2.89 -9.84
N MET A 46 3.48 2.29 -10.84
CA MET A 46 2.62 1.11 -10.62
C MET A 46 3.40 -0.07 -10.03
N ILE A 47 4.61 -0.34 -10.52
CA ILE A 47 5.45 -1.44 -10.01
C ILE A 47 5.82 -1.19 -8.54
N LEU A 48 6.25 0.03 -8.21
CA LEU A 48 6.56 0.41 -6.84
C LEU A 48 5.33 0.31 -5.93
N TRP A 49 4.14 0.68 -6.44
CA TRP A 49 2.90 0.53 -5.70
C TRP A 49 2.58 -0.94 -5.42
N VAL A 50 2.66 -1.83 -6.41
CA VAL A 50 2.43 -3.27 -6.22
C VAL A 50 3.39 -3.85 -5.18
N LEU A 51 4.68 -3.50 -5.25
CA LEU A 51 5.68 -3.92 -4.25
C LEU A 51 5.33 -3.41 -2.86
N TYR A 52 4.92 -2.14 -2.74
CA TYR A 52 4.48 -1.55 -1.49
C TYR A 52 3.24 -2.27 -0.91
N SER A 53 2.23 -2.54 -1.74
CA SER A 53 1.04 -3.30 -1.34
C SER A 53 1.40 -4.71 -0.85
N PHE A 54 2.36 -5.36 -1.52
CA PHE A 54 2.84 -6.67 -1.11
C PHE A 54 3.53 -6.63 0.26
N ILE A 55 4.37 -5.63 0.53
CA ILE A 55 5.00 -5.43 1.84
C ILE A 55 3.93 -5.23 2.92
N LEU A 56 2.93 -4.38 2.65
CA LEU A 56 1.81 -4.16 3.57
C LEU A 56 1.03 -5.45 3.85
N LEU A 57 0.83 -6.29 2.82
CA LEU A 57 0.19 -7.59 2.97
C LEU A 57 1.02 -8.55 3.84
N VAL A 58 2.35 -8.61 3.63
CA VAL A 58 3.25 -9.41 4.46
C VAL A 58 3.24 -8.94 5.92
N VAL A 59 3.21 -7.63 6.15
CA VAL A 59 3.08 -7.05 7.48
C VAL A 59 1.73 -7.42 8.10
N ALA A 60 0.63 -7.25 7.36
CA ALA A 60 -0.71 -7.63 7.80
C ALA A 60 -0.77 -9.11 8.20
N TYR A 61 -0.24 -10.00 7.36
CA TYR A 61 -0.17 -11.43 7.64
C TYR A 61 0.70 -11.74 8.87
N SER A 62 1.84 -11.07 9.00
CA SER A 62 2.75 -11.27 10.15
C SER A 62 2.09 -10.84 11.47
N ILE A 63 1.34 -9.73 11.45
CA ILE A 63 0.54 -9.27 12.59
C ILE A 63 -0.56 -10.27 12.89
N ASP A 64 -1.31 -10.72 11.88
CA ASP A 64 -2.39 -11.67 12.09
C ASP A 64 -1.89 -12.96 12.75
N ARG A 65 -0.83 -13.54 12.18
CA ARG A 65 -0.17 -14.76 12.68
C ARG A 65 0.38 -14.61 14.09
N ARG A 66 0.87 -13.42 14.47
CA ARG A 66 1.43 -13.17 15.81
C ARG A 66 0.35 -12.94 16.86
N PHE A 67 -0.81 -12.40 16.48
CA PHE A 67 -1.86 -12.01 17.41
C PHE A 67 -3.08 -12.96 17.46
N GLY A 68 -3.11 -14.01 16.62
CA GLY A 68 -4.09 -15.11 16.72
C GLY A 68 -5.34 -14.88 15.90
#